data_AF-A0A563W5D8-F1
#
_entry.id   AF-A0A563W5D8-F1
#
_cell.length_a   1.000
_cell.length_b   1.000
_cell.length_c   1.000
_cell.angle_alpha   90.00
_cell.angle_beta   90.00
_cell.angle_gamma   90.00
#
_symmetry.space_group_name_H-M   'P 1'
#
loop_
_entity.id
_entity.type
_entity.pdbx_description
1 polymer ?
#
loop_
_entity_poly.entity_id
_entity_poly.type
_entity_poly.pdbx_seq_one_letter_code
_entity_poly.pdbx_strand_id
1 'polypeptide(L)'
;MPTLAIAVRKETTPAAMPPCFDRWCKKFDDLLRTKAQKREFKNYLGGLLGESERKNIYQMASDNVGVTYHKLHHFITEATWSVDEINNRRLEVMNKCSQTRISRGFSLIIDDSGHRKSGNFTAGVGRQYIGEIGKTDNGNVVVTTHLYDGKKS
;
A
#
# COMPACT_ATOMS: atom_id res chain seq x y z
N MET A 1 -29.58 -27.28 -8.18
CA MET A 1 -28.61 -27.17 -7.07
C MET A 1 -27.31 -26.62 -7.66
N PRO A 2 -27.01 -25.31 -7.59
CA PRO A 2 -25.72 -24.85 -8.06
C PRO A 2 -24.66 -25.18 -7.02
N THR A 3 -23.62 -25.88 -7.47
CA THR A 3 -22.40 -26.20 -6.75
C THR A 3 -21.77 -24.92 -6.23
N LEU A 4 -21.60 -24.80 -4.90
CA LEU A 4 -20.71 -23.78 -4.33
C LEU A 4 -19.33 -24.02 -4.90
N ALA A 5 -18.89 -23.14 -5.80
CA ALA A 5 -17.48 -23.00 -6.08
C ALA A 5 -16.81 -22.64 -4.76
N ILE A 6 -16.09 -23.60 -4.19
CA ILE A 6 -15.12 -23.32 -3.14
C ILE A 6 -14.12 -22.38 -3.80
N ALA A 7 -14.25 -21.08 -3.56
CA ALA A 7 -13.22 -20.13 -3.92
C ALA A 7 -11.95 -20.65 -3.25
N VAL A 8 -11.02 -21.16 -4.05
CA VAL A 8 -9.68 -21.50 -3.61
C VAL A 8 -9.17 -20.23 -2.95
N ARG A 9 -9.10 -20.22 -1.61
CA ARG A 9 -8.51 -19.12 -0.86
C ARG A 9 -7.08 -19.05 -1.35
N LYS A 10 -6.78 -18.08 -2.22
CA LYS A 10 -5.40 -17.71 -2.47
C LYS A 10 -4.89 -17.26 -1.11
N GLU A 11 -3.99 -18.03 -0.51
CA GLU A 11 -3.40 -17.71 0.77
C GLU A 11 -2.57 -16.44 0.60
N THR A 12 -3.19 -15.29 0.85
CA THR A 12 -2.54 -13.96 0.80
C THR A 12 -2.27 -13.48 2.21
N THR A 13 -1.87 -14.43 3.05
CA THR A 13 -1.60 -14.20 4.47
C THR A 13 -0.19 -13.67 4.68
N PRO A 14 0.05 -12.87 5.75
CA PRO A 14 1.41 -12.64 6.23
C PRO A 14 2.21 -13.93 6.44
N ALA A 15 1.54 -15.06 6.70
CA ALA A 15 2.18 -16.37 6.82
C ALA A 15 2.66 -16.93 5.47
N ALA A 16 2.03 -16.55 4.35
CA ALA A 16 2.47 -16.89 2.99
C ALA A 16 3.54 -15.92 2.45
N MET A 17 3.80 -14.80 3.14
CA MET A 17 4.85 -13.86 2.75
C MET A 17 6.25 -14.44 3.02
N PRO A 18 7.26 -14.10 2.20
CA PRO A 18 8.60 -14.62 2.37
C PRO A 18 9.20 -14.21 3.73
N PRO A 19 10.16 -14.96 4.30
CA PRO A 19 10.74 -14.66 5.61
C PRO A 19 11.36 -13.25 5.75
N CYS A 20 11.72 -12.61 4.65
CA CYS A 20 12.19 -11.23 4.64
C CYS A 20 11.09 -10.19 4.95
N PHE A 21 9.82 -10.52 4.70
CA PHE A 21 8.67 -9.65 4.94
C PHE A 21 8.54 -9.25 6.41
N ASP A 22 8.62 -10.23 7.31
CA ASP A 22 8.54 -9.98 8.74
C ASP A 22 9.71 -9.13 9.24
N ARG A 23 10.92 -9.39 8.73
CA ARG A 23 12.10 -8.57 9.03
C ARG A 23 11.95 -7.15 8.51
N TRP A 24 11.31 -6.97 7.36
CA TRP A 24 11.03 -5.66 6.80
C TRP A 24 10.02 -4.89 7.65
N CYS A 25 8.89 -5.53 8.03
CA CYS A 25 7.86 -4.90 8.85
C CYS A 25 8.38 -4.44 10.22
N LYS A 26 9.27 -5.24 10.84
CA LYS A 26 9.91 -4.90 12.12
C LYS A 26 10.72 -3.59 12.09
N LYS A 27 11.08 -3.08 10.91
CA LYS A 27 11.76 -1.78 10.77
C LYS A 27 10.86 -0.58 11.10
N PHE A 28 9.58 -0.80 11.37
CA PHE A 28 8.60 0.23 11.73
C PHE A 28 8.03 0.03 13.14
N ASP A 29 8.47 -1.00 13.88
CA ASP A 29 7.87 -1.42 15.15
C ASP A 29 7.91 -0.34 16.24
N ASP A 30 8.90 0.54 16.24
CA ASP A 30 9.04 1.65 17.19
C ASP A 30 8.05 2.80 16.91
N LEU A 31 7.56 2.93 15.67
CA LEU A 31 6.54 3.90 15.29
C LEU A 31 5.12 3.40 15.59
N LEU A 32 4.95 2.09 15.71
CA LEU A 32 3.68 1.42 15.97
C LEU A 32 3.54 1.11 17.47
N ARG A 33 2.94 2.04 18.22
CA ARG A 33 2.87 2.03 19.69
C ARG A 33 2.30 0.75 20.29
N THR A 34 1.28 0.15 19.67
CA THR A 34 0.57 -1.01 20.24
C THR A 34 0.86 -2.31 19.49
N LYS A 35 0.74 -3.45 20.19
CA LYS A 35 0.79 -4.79 19.56
C LYS A 35 -0.27 -4.94 18.46
N ALA A 36 -1.42 -4.31 18.62
CA ALA A 36 -2.49 -4.31 17.62
C ALA A 36 -2.05 -3.56 16.35
N GLN A 37 -1.47 -2.36 16.47
CA GLN A 37 -0.94 -1.61 15.32
C GLN A 37 0.13 -2.40 14.56
N LYS A 38 1.09 -3.02 15.26
CA LYS A 38 2.12 -3.86 14.63
C LYS A 38 1.52 -5.03 13.85
N ARG A 39 0.54 -5.70 14.44
CA ARG A 39 -0.16 -6.83 13.80
C ARG A 39 -0.94 -6.38 12.58
N GLU A 40 -1.77 -5.34 12.70
CA GLU A 40 -2.63 -4.89 11.59
C GLU A 40 -1.82 -4.20 10.48
N PHE A 41 -0.70 -3.55 10.79
CA PHE A 41 0.26 -3.07 9.78
C PHE A 41 0.77 -4.21 8.90
N LYS A 42 1.18 -5.33 9.52
CA LYS A 42 1.61 -6.53 8.79
C LYS A 42 0.49 -7.14 7.95
N ASN A 43 -0.72 -7.26 8.52
CA ASN A 43 -1.88 -7.79 7.81
C ASN A 43 -2.24 -6.92 6.59
N TYR A 44 -2.26 -5.61 6.78
CA TYR A 44 -2.59 -4.66 5.71
C TYR A 44 -1.54 -4.68 4.60
N LEU A 45 -0.25 -4.61 4.95
CA LEU A 45 0.82 -4.66 3.97
C LEU A 45 0.90 -6.01 3.26
N GLY A 46 0.65 -7.11 3.98
CA GLY A 46 0.56 -8.46 3.42
C GLY A 46 -0.59 -8.57 2.40
N GLY A 47 -1.76 -8.01 2.70
CA GLY A 47 -2.88 -7.97 1.75
C GLY A 47 -2.60 -7.11 0.51
N LEU A 48 -1.88 -5.99 0.67
CA LEU A 48 -1.45 -5.16 -0.45
C LEU A 48 -0.47 -5.88 -1.37
N LEU A 49 0.55 -6.53 -0.81
CA LEU A 49 1.60 -7.21 -1.56
C LEU A 49 1.23 -8.62 -2.04
N GLY A 50 0.25 -9.26 -1.38
CA GLY A 50 -0.22 -10.59 -1.73
C GLY A 50 -1.05 -10.62 -3.01
N GLU A 51 -1.67 -11.75 -3.31
CA GLU A 51 -2.47 -11.96 -4.53
C GLU A 51 -3.98 -11.65 -4.40
N SER A 52 -4.41 -10.80 -3.46
CA SER A 52 -5.84 -10.49 -3.33
C SER A 52 -6.39 -9.92 -4.63
N GLU A 53 -7.52 -10.47 -5.10
CA GLU A 53 -8.17 -10.08 -6.37
C GLU A 53 -8.48 -8.58 -6.39
N ARG A 54 -8.96 -8.05 -5.26
CA ARG A 54 -9.18 -6.62 -5.05
C ARG A 54 -8.35 -6.12 -3.87
N LYS A 55 -7.69 -4.98 -4.05
CA LYS A 55 -6.93 -4.31 -2.99
C LYS A 55 -7.82 -3.42 -2.12
N ASN A 56 -8.84 -4.03 -1.51
CA ASN A 56 -9.72 -3.36 -0.54
C ASN A 56 -9.75 -4.11 0.80
N ILE A 57 -10.14 -3.41 1.86
CA ILE A 57 -10.10 -3.93 3.25
C ILE A 57 -10.97 -5.19 3.41
N TYR A 58 -12.13 -5.22 2.75
CA TYR A 58 -13.04 -6.36 2.83
C TYR A 58 -12.40 -7.64 2.27
N GLN A 59 -11.85 -7.56 1.06
CA GLN A 59 -11.19 -8.69 0.41
C GLN A 59 -9.94 -9.12 1.18
N MET A 60 -9.12 -8.16 1.62
CA MET A 60 -7.95 -8.47 2.44
C MET A 60 -8.34 -9.21 3.72
N ALA A 61 -9.41 -8.78 4.40
CA ALA A 61 -9.90 -9.46 5.60
C ALA A 61 -10.46 -10.86 5.29
N SER A 62 -11.17 -11.05 4.18
CA SER A 62 -11.74 -12.36 3.81
C SER A 62 -10.68 -13.38 3.41
N ASP A 63 -9.58 -12.92 2.80
CA ASP A 63 -8.49 -13.79 2.36
C ASP A 63 -7.56 -14.22 3.51
N ASN A 64 -7.67 -13.57 4.67
CA ASN A 64 -6.74 -13.71 5.79
C ASN A 64 -7.36 -14.37 7.02
N VAL A 65 -6.87 -15.56 7.39
CA VAL A 65 -7.32 -16.26 8.61
C VAL A 65 -6.92 -15.46 9.87
N GLY A 66 -7.88 -15.21 10.75
CA GLY A 66 -7.66 -14.49 12.02
C GLY A 66 -7.63 -12.96 11.91
N VAL A 67 -7.81 -12.42 10.70
CA VAL A 67 -7.96 -10.99 10.44
C VAL A 67 -9.44 -10.65 10.31
N THR A 68 -9.85 -9.52 10.87
CA THR A 68 -11.25 -9.07 10.77
C THR A 68 -11.31 -7.71 10.10
N TYR A 69 -12.38 -7.50 9.33
CA TYR A 69 -12.65 -6.24 8.65
C TYR A 69 -12.55 -5.04 9.62
N HIS A 70 -13.22 -5.12 10.77
CA HIS A 70 -13.23 -4.03 11.75
C HIS A 70 -11.84 -3.68 12.29
N LYS A 71 -10.97 -4.67 12.50
CA LYS A 71 -9.60 -4.42 12.99
C LYS A 71 -8.74 -3.72 11.95
N LEU A 72 -8.78 -4.18 10.69
CA LEU A 72 -8.07 -3.53 9.59
C LEU A 72 -8.62 -2.14 9.30
N HIS A 73 -9.95 -1.99 9.29
CA HIS A 73 -10.60 -0.70 9.12
C HIS A 73 -10.16 0.29 10.20
N HIS A 74 -10.28 -0.08 11.47
CA HIS A 74 -9.82 0.75 12.59
C HIS A 74 -8.32 1.08 12.47
N PHE A 75 -7.49 0.12 12.04
CA PHE A 75 -6.07 0.38 11.84
C PHE A 75 -5.81 1.48 10.81
N ILE A 76 -6.57 1.52 9.73
CA ILE A 76 -6.39 2.51 8.65
C ILE A 76 -7.04 3.86 8.97
N THR A 77 -8.18 3.89 9.67
CA THR A 77 -8.94 5.13 9.87
C THR A 77 -8.73 5.77 11.25
N GLU A 78 -8.63 4.99 12.32
CA GLU A 78 -8.66 5.50 13.71
C GLU A 78 -7.34 5.34 14.47
N ALA A 79 -6.49 4.39 14.08
CA ALA A 79 -5.30 4.10 14.85
C ALA A 79 -4.28 5.25 14.79
N THR A 80 -3.66 5.54 15.93
CA THR A 80 -2.80 6.71 16.15
C THR A 80 -1.35 6.52 15.68
N TRP A 81 -1.15 6.20 14.40
CA TRP A 81 0.18 6.21 13.76
C TRP A 81 0.29 7.41 12.80
N SER A 82 1.50 7.96 12.65
CA SER A 82 1.73 9.14 11.79
C SER A 82 2.12 8.72 10.37
N VAL A 83 1.39 9.23 9.38
CA VAL A 83 1.71 9.03 7.95
C VAL A 83 3.11 9.56 7.62
N ASP A 84 3.45 10.74 8.17
CA ASP A 84 4.74 11.37 7.93
C ASP A 84 5.89 10.58 8.54
N GLU A 85 5.73 10.06 9.77
CA GLU A 85 6.76 9.23 10.42
C GLU A 85 6.99 7.92 9.67
N ILE A 86 5.91 7.25 9.24
CA ILE A 86 6.00 6.03 8.44
C ILE A 86 6.69 6.30 7.10
N ASN A 87 6.34 7.38 6.41
CA ASN A 87 6.96 7.74 5.14
C ASN A 87 8.44 8.12 5.30
N ASN A 88 8.80 8.88 6.33
CA ASN A 88 10.19 9.20 6.64
C ASN A 88 11.00 7.95 6.95
N ARG A 89 10.46 7.03 7.77
CA ARG A 89 11.10 5.73 8.04
C ARG A 89 11.28 4.91 6.78
N ARG A 90 10.31 4.92 5.85
CA ARG A 90 10.45 4.24 4.55
C ARG A 90 11.67 4.78 3.78
N LEU A 91 11.86 6.10 3.73
CA LEU A 91 13.01 6.74 3.09
C LEU A 91 14.33 6.39 3.79
N GLU A 92 14.35 6.39 5.13
CA GLU A 92 15.52 5.95 5.91
C GLU A 92 15.90 4.49 5.62
N VAL A 93 14.91 3.60 5.56
CA VAL A 93 15.11 2.18 5.27
C VAL A 93 15.67 2.00 3.86
N MET A 94 15.15 2.74 2.87
CA MET A 94 15.69 2.75 1.51
C MET A 94 17.15 3.23 1.50
N ASN A 95 17.45 4.32 2.18
CA ASN A 95 18.80 4.90 2.19
C ASN A 95 19.85 4.02 2.89
N LYS A 96 19.43 3.17 3.84
CA LYS A 96 20.31 2.22 4.55
C LYS A 96 20.61 0.94 3.75
N CYS A 97 19.81 0.61 2.74
CA CYS A 97 19.97 -0.61 1.96
C CYS A 97 20.87 -0.34 0.73
N SER A 98 21.95 -1.10 0.56
CA SER A 98 22.88 -0.87 -0.57
C SER A 98 22.24 -0.97 -1.95
N GLN A 99 21.16 -1.76 -2.09
CA GLN A 99 20.43 -1.94 -3.34
C GLN A 99 19.45 -0.80 -3.65
N THR A 100 18.98 -0.06 -2.65
CA THR A 100 17.99 1.01 -2.83
C THR A 100 18.47 2.38 -2.35
N ARG A 101 19.71 2.45 -1.83
CA ARG A 101 20.35 3.69 -1.42
C ARG A 101 20.54 4.59 -2.62
N ILE A 102 20.15 5.85 -2.45
CA ILE A 102 20.30 6.89 -3.45
C ILE A 102 21.80 7.12 -3.70
N SER A 103 22.26 6.78 -4.89
CA SER A 103 23.61 7.07 -5.37
C SER A 103 23.68 8.48 -5.97
N ARG A 104 24.88 9.02 -6.15
CA ARG A 104 25.05 10.22 -6.98
C ARG A 104 24.80 9.87 -8.45
N GLY A 105 24.26 10.82 -9.21
CA GLY A 105 23.97 10.63 -10.64
C GLY A 105 22.66 9.89 -10.94
N PHE A 106 21.67 9.96 -10.03
CA PHE A 106 20.33 9.44 -10.29
C PHE A 106 19.47 10.43 -11.08
N SER A 107 18.47 9.91 -11.77
CA SER A 107 17.39 10.67 -12.38
C SER A 107 16.17 10.67 -11.47
N LEU A 108 15.59 11.85 -11.25
CA LEU A 108 14.31 12.01 -10.58
C LEU A 108 13.22 12.17 -11.63
N ILE A 109 12.32 11.20 -11.72
CA ILE A 109 11.20 11.23 -12.65
C ILE A 109 9.99 11.74 -11.87
N ILE A 110 9.37 12.80 -12.36
CA ILE A 110 8.14 13.36 -11.82
C ILE A 110 7.07 13.15 -12.88
N ASP A 111 6.01 12.45 -12.50
CA ASP A 111 4.94 12.06 -13.41
C ASP A 111 3.59 12.10 -12.69
N ASP A 112 2.56 12.56 -13.39
CA ASP A 112 1.20 12.62 -12.88
C ASP A 112 0.35 11.46 -13.43
N SER A 113 -0.39 10.81 -12.52
CA SER A 113 -1.35 9.78 -12.88
C SER A 113 -2.75 10.24 -12.49
N GLY A 114 -3.57 10.47 -13.51
CA GLY A 114 -4.97 10.84 -13.35
C GLY A 114 -5.88 9.62 -13.41
N HIS A 115 -6.92 9.60 -12.56
CA HIS A 115 -7.97 8.59 -12.64
C HIS A 115 -9.35 9.24 -12.53
N ARG A 116 -10.23 8.90 -13.47
CA ARG A 116 -11.60 9.42 -13.51
C ARG A 116 -12.42 8.90 -12.34
N LYS A 117 -13.26 9.75 -11.76
CA LYS A 117 -14.15 9.39 -10.64
C LYS A 117 -15.57 9.86 -10.92
N SER A 118 -16.55 9.03 -10.56
CA SER A 118 -17.97 9.34 -10.75
C SER A 118 -18.63 10.04 -9.54
N GLY A 119 -17.90 10.26 -8.44
CA GLY A 119 -18.40 10.88 -7.22
C GLY A 119 -17.36 11.77 -6.54
N ASN A 120 -17.62 12.20 -5.31
CA ASN A 120 -16.79 13.17 -4.56
C ASN A 120 -16.24 12.65 -3.22
N PHE A 121 -16.43 11.37 -2.90
CA PHE A 121 -16.01 10.78 -1.62
C PHE A 121 -14.52 10.38 -1.56
N THR A 122 -13.81 10.41 -2.70
CA THR A 122 -12.35 10.16 -2.71
C THR A 122 -11.61 11.48 -2.51
N ALA A 123 -10.64 11.49 -1.60
CA ALA A 123 -9.81 12.65 -1.36
C ALA A 123 -9.10 13.12 -2.64
N GLY A 124 -9.01 14.44 -2.83
CA GLY A 124 -8.38 15.05 -4.01
C GLY A 124 -9.19 14.93 -5.30
N VAL A 125 -10.45 14.50 -5.24
CA VAL A 125 -11.33 14.50 -6.41
C VAL A 125 -11.87 15.90 -6.71
N GLY A 126 -11.82 16.26 -7.99
CA GLY A 126 -12.41 17.49 -8.51
C GLY A 126 -12.24 17.58 -10.02
N ARG A 127 -12.63 18.73 -10.58
CA ARG A 127 -12.44 19.04 -12.00
C ARG A 127 -10.96 19.33 -12.27
N GLN A 128 -10.27 18.38 -12.89
CA GLN A 128 -8.83 18.42 -13.15
C GLN A 128 -8.56 17.91 -14.57
N TYR A 129 -7.45 18.34 -15.17
CA TYR A 129 -7.00 17.74 -16.43
C TYR A 129 -6.50 16.31 -16.16
N ILE A 130 -7.07 15.33 -16.84
CA ILE A 130 -6.73 13.92 -16.67
C ILE A 130 -6.03 13.44 -17.93
N GLY A 131 -4.72 13.22 -17.84
CA GLY A 131 -3.87 12.83 -18.97
C GLY A 131 -4.38 11.60 -19.73
N GLU A 132 -4.84 10.56 -19.00
CA GLU A 132 -5.38 9.31 -19.57
C GLU A 132 -6.51 9.54 -20.59
N ILE A 133 -7.34 10.57 -20.38
CA ILE A 133 -8.51 10.88 -21.24
C ILE A 133 -8.34 12.18 -22.03
N GLY A 134 -7.18 12.85 -21.92
CA GLY A 134 -6.84 14.06 -22.68
C GLY A 134 -7.74 15.27 -22.45
N LYS A 135 -8.45 15.36 -21.31
CA LYS A 135 -9.40 16.46 -21.04
C LYS A 135 -9.61 16.72 -19.55
N THR A 136 -10.23 17.86 -19.25
CA THR A 136 -10.70 18.19 -17.90
C THR A 136 -12.00 17.45 -17.59
N ASP A 137 -11.97 16.59 -16.56
CA ASP A 137 -13.15 15.89 -16.05
C ASP A 137 -13.06 15.73 -14.53
N ASN A 138 -14.09 15.16 -13.91
CA ASN A 138 -14.07 14.81 -12.50
C ASN A 138 -13.17 13.60 -12.25
N GLY A 139 -12.15 13.78 -11.42
CA GLY A 139 -11.19 12.73 -11.07
C GLY A 139 -10.18 13.20 -10.05
N ASN A 140 -9.24 12.32 -9.72
CA ASN A 140 -8.09 12.64 -8.90
C ASN A 140 -6.82 12.51 -9.74
N VAL A 141 -5.88 13.42 -9.54
CA VAL A 141 -4.54 13.37 -10.14
C VAL A 141 -3.53 13.23 -9.01
N VAL A 142 -2.67 12.22 -9.12
CA VAL A 142 -1.58 11.98 -8.16
C VAL A 142 -0.26 12.24 -8.86
N VAL A 143 0.49 13.21 -8.35
CA VAL A 143 1.88 13.42 -8.78
C VAL A 143 2.77 12.49 -7.98
N THR A 144 3.55 11.69 -8.70
CA THR A 144 4.46 10.71 -8.13
C THR A 144 5.90 11.07 -8.46
N THR A 145 6.81 10.61 -7.61
CA THR A 145 8.24 10.81 -7.81
C THR A 145 8.94 9.47 -7.76
N HIS A 146 9.63 9.14 -8.85
CA HIS A 146 10.36 7.88 -9.02
C HIS A 146 11.85 8.16 -9.14
N LEU A 147 12.65 7.33 -8.47
CA LEU A 147 14.10 7.40 -8.53
C LEU A 147 14.63 6.33 -9.46
N TYR A 148 15.47 6.73 -10.41
CA TYR A 148 16.16 5.83 -11.34
C TYR A 148 17.67 6.04 -11.24
N ASP A 149 18.41 4.99 -10.87
CA ASP A 149 19.87 5.07 -10.66
C ASP A 149 20.70 4.53 -11.85
N GLY A 150 20.05 4.28 -13.00
CA GLY A 150 20.71 3.76 -14.20
C GLY A 150 21.06 2.27 -14.14
N LYS A 151 20.84 1.58 -13.02
CA LYS A 151 21.14 0.16 -12.89
C LYS A 151 19.92 -0.68 -13.25
N LYS A 152 20.12 -1.69 -14.09
CA LYS A 152 19.12 -2.75 -14.25
C LYS A 152 19.09 -3.57 -12.97
N SER A 153 17.90 -3.69 -12.39
CA SER A 153 17.63 -4.58 -11.23
C SER A 153 17.74 -6.04 -11.61
#